data_AF-A0A1N7IF02-F1
#
_entry.id   AF-A0A1N7IF02-F1
#
_cell.length_a   1.000
_cell.length_b   1.000
_cell.length_c   1.000
_cell.angle_alpha   90.00
_cell.angle_beta   90.00
_cell.angle_gamma   90.00
#
_symmetry.space_group_name_H-M   'P 1'
#
loop_
_entity.id
_entity.type
_entity.pdbx_description
1 polymer ?
#
loop_
_entity_poly.entity_id
_entity_poly.type
_entity_poly.pdbx_seq_one_letter_code
_entity_poly.pdbx_strand_id
1 'polypeptide(L)'
;MKRKIFKHRLVYYLAVITSLLLFIISAFSILKLFDNFSIFKTLVICISLVINAFAFINLIEKYDKAVLFLNLSLSLSIIVLGYPLLLGFLNGYYVLEHFGFKLLVSFILILIIVNVFKVKEYKVVNEIENIGKHED
;
A
#
# COMPACT_ATOMS: atom_id res chain seq x y z
N MET A 1 -14.44 -12.66 17.84
CA MET A 1 -14.67 -11.20 17.85
C MET A 1 -14.11 -10.62 16.55
N LYS A 2 -14.84 -9.83 15.74
CA LYS A 2 -14.30 -9.26 14.49
C LYS A 2 -13.15 -8.30 14.83
N ARG A 3 -11.90 -8.67 14.53
CA ARG A 3 -10.71 -7.84 14.79
C ARG A 3 -10.84 -6.48 14.07
N LYS A 4 -10.48 -5.39 14.74
CA LYS A 4 -10.52 -4.03 14.19
C LYS A 4 -9.09 -3.62 13.80
N ILE A 5 -8.86 -3.37 12.51
CA ILE A 5 -7.57 -2.93 11.98
C ILE A 5 -7.36 -1.43 12.22
N PHE A 6 -8.42 -0.63 12.05
CA PHE A 6 -8.40 0.83 12.18
C PHE A 6 -9.37 1.30 13.25
N LYS A 7 -9.04 2.43 13.89
CA LYS A 7 -9.89 3.08 14.90
C LYS A 7 -11.24 3.49 14.33
N HIS A 8 -11.25 4.01 13.10
CA HIS A 8 -12.46 4.48 12.42
C HIS A 8 -12.83 3.58 11.24
N ARG A 9 -14.13 3.33 11.08
CA ARG A 9 -14.69 2.53 9.98
C ARG A 9 -14.48 3.18 8.61
N LEU A 10 -14.50 4.52 8.56
CA LEU A 10 -14.22 5.28 7.33
C LEU A 10 -12.80 5.01 6.80
N VAL A 11 -11.80 4.95 7.69
CA VAL A 11 -10.41 4.64 7.30
C VAL A 11 -10.29 3.21 6.77
N TYR A 12 -11.04 2.27 7.36
CA TYR A 12 -11.11 0.91 6.82
C TYR A 12 -11.68 0.89 5.39
N TYR A 13 -12.79 1.58 5.14
CA TYR A 13 -13.36 1.63 3.80
C TYR A 13 -12.46 2.36 2.80
N LEU A 14 -11.81 3.45 3.21
CA LEU A 14 -10.79 4.12 2.40
C LEU A 14 -9.68 3.13 2.01
N ALA A 15 -9.10 2.42 2.98
CA ALA A 15 -8.04 1.44 2.76
C ALA A 15 -8.48 0.31 1.80
N VAL A 16 -9.69 -0.22 1.97
CA VAL A 16 -10.23 -1.27 1.09
C VAL A 16 -10.41 -0.75 -0.33
N ILE A 17 -11.00 0.43 -0.51
CA ILE A 17 -11.21 1.04 -1.82
C ILE A 17 -9.87 1.32 -2.50
N THR A 18 -8.91 1.90 -1.78
CA THR A 18 -7.57 2.15 -2.31
C THR A 18 -6.87 0.86 -2.72
N SER A 19 -6.92 -0.16 -1.87
CA SER A 19 -6.31 -1.46 -2.16
C SER A 19 -6.93 -2.14 -3.38
N LEU A 20 -8.26 -2.06 -3.52
CA LEU A 20 -8.97 -2.59 -4.68
C LEU A 20 -8.55 -1.85 -5.96
N LEU A 21 -8.50 -0.53 -5.91
CA LEU A 21 -8.09 0.31 -7.03
C LEU A 21 -6.66 -0.01 -7.48
N LEU A 22 -5.71 -0.14 -6.55
CA LEU A 22 -4.33 -0.53 -6.85
C LEU A 22 -4.23 -1.94 -7.43
N PHE A 23 -5.04 -2.89 -6.94
CA PHE A 23 -5.11 -4.23 -7.50
C PHE A 23 -5.60 -4.21 -8.96
N ILE A 24 -6.68 -3.49 -9.23
CA ILE A 24 -7.24 -3.34 -10.58
C ILE A 24 -6.21 -2.71 -11.53
N ILE A 25 -5.56 -1.61 -11.13
CA ILE A 25 -4.52 -0.95 -11.94
C ILE A 25 -3.38 -1.92 -12.26
N SER A 26 -2.96 -2.73 -11.29
CA SER A 26 -1.89 -3.70 -11.50
C SER A 26 -2.31 -4.82 -12.45
N ALA A 27 -3.57 -5.28 -12.38
CA ALA A 27 -4.10 -6.30 -13.29
C ALA A 27 -4.15 -5.77 -14.75
N PHE A 28 -4.66 -4.54 -14.96
CA PHE A 28 -4.68 -3.92 -16.28
C PHE A 28 -3.29 -3.60 -16.82
N SER A 29 -2.28 -3.45 -15.94
CA SER A 29 -0.90 -3.21 -16.38
C SER A 29 -0.30 -4.40 -17.13
N ILE A 30 -0.83 -5.61 -16.96
CA ILE A 30 -0.44 -6.80 -17.75
C ILE A 30 -0.68 -6.54 -19.24
N LEU A 31 -1.73 -5.79 -19.61
CA LEU A 31 -2.03 -5.50 -21.02
C LEU A 31 -0.89 -4.73 -21.70
N LYS A 32 -0.16 -3.90 -20.95
CA LYS A 32 1.00 -3.15 -21.47
C LYS A 32 2.18 -4.04 -21.89
N LEU A 33 2.20 -5.30 -21.47
CA LEU A 33 3.22 -6.26 -21.89
C LEU A 33 3.03 -6.70 -23.33
N PHE A 34 1.81 -6.64 -23.86
CA PHE A 34 1.55 -6.96 -25.28
C PHE A 34 2.06 -5.87 -26.22
N ASP A 35 2.03 -4.61 -25.79
CA ASP A 35 2.50 -3.48 -26.62
C ASP A 35 4.03 -3.42 -26.69
N ASN A 36 4.72 -3.63 -25.56
CA ASN A 36 6.17 -3.50 -25.49
C ASN A 36 6.76 -4.37 -24.38
N PHE A 37 7.08 -5.62 -24.74
CA PHE A 37 7.63 -6.62 -23.84
C PHE A 37 9.03 -6.24 -23.35
N SER A 38 9.25 -6.36 -22.04
CA SER A 38 10.55 -6.25 -21.40
C SER A 38 10.56 -7.08 -20.13
N ILE A 39 11.59 -7.90 -19.93
CA ILE A 39 11.74 -8.76 -18.75
C ILE A 39 11.61 -7.94 -17.45
N PHE A 40 12.25 -6.77 -17.40
CA PHE A 40 12.21 -5.89 -16.23
C PHE A 40 10.80 -5.36 -15.96
N LYS A 41 10.07 -4.92 -17.01
CA LYS A 41 8.68 -4.47 -16.87
C LYS A 41 7.78 -5.60 -16.39
N THR A 42 7.96 -6.81 -16.93
CA THR A 42 7.21 -8.01 -16.52
C THR A 42 7.42 -8.31 -15.04
N LEU A 43 8.67 -8.28 -14.57
CA LEU A 43 8.97 -8.49 -13.14
C LEU A 43 8.29 -7.45 -12.25
N VAL A 44 8.38 -6.16 -12.61
CA VAL A 44 7.74 -5.08 -11.85
C VAL A 44 6.22 -5.25 -11.81
N ILE A 45 5.59 -5.58 -12.93
CA ILE A 45 4.14 -5.80 -13.01
C ILE A 45 3.71 -7.01 -12.17
N CYS A 46 4.43 -8.14 -12.27
CA CYS A 46 4.12 -9.34 -11.49
C CYS A 46 4.29 -9.10 -9.98
N ILE A 47 5.38 -8.45 -9.56
CA ILE A 47 5.61 -8.10 -8.15
C ILE A 47 4.51 -7.16 -7.64
N SER A 48 4.17 -6.13 -8.41
CA SER A 48 3.08 -5.21 -8.08
C SER A 48 1.74 -5.96 -7.94
N LEU A 49 1.44 -6.89 -8.85
CA LEU A 49 0.19 -7.64 -8.83
C LEU A 49 0.08 -8.48 -7.56
N VAL A 50 1.15 -9.19 -7.22
CA VAL A 50 1.23 -10.02 -6.01
C VAL A 50 1.05 -9.14 -4.77
N ILE A 51 1.83 -8.07 -4.62
CA ILE A 51 1.75 -7.18 -3.45
C ILE A 51 0.35 -6.59 -3.28
N ASN A 52 -0.27 -6.12 -4.38
CA ASN A 52 -1.59 -5.50 -4.32
C ASN A 52 -2.70 -6.51 -4.05
N ALA A 53 -2.59 -7.74 -4.57
CA ALA A 53 -3.51 -8.83 -4.25
C ALA A 53 -3.42 -9.20 -2.77
N PHE A 54 -2.21 -9.37 -2.23
CA PHE A 54 -2.00 -9.65 -0.82
C PHE A 54 -2.52 -8.51 0.07
N ALA A 55 -2.29 -7.24 -0.30
CA ALA A 55 -2.85 -6.11 0.44
C ALA A 55 -4.38 -6.18 0.52
N PHE A 56 -5.05 -6.46 -0.59
CA PHE A 56 -6.50 -6.52 -0.66
C PHE A 56 -7.06 -7.67 0.18
N ILE A 57 -6.54 -8.88 -0.01
CA ILE A 57 -6.98 -10.08 0.72
C ILE A 57 -6.76 -9.87 2.23
N ASN A 58 -5.57 -9.40 2.65
CA ASN A 58 -5.29 -9.18 4.06
C ASN A 58 -6.22 -8.13 4.69
N LEU A 59 -6.60 -7.09 3.95
CA LEU A 59 -7.56 -6.06 4.42
C LEU A 59 -8.99 -6.60 4.56
N ILE A 60 -9.45 -7.41 3.60
CA ILE A 60 -10.79 -8.00 3.63
C ILE A 60 -10.90 -9.03 4.76
N GLU A 61 -9.91 -9.92 4.87
CA GLU A 61 -9.87 -10.98 5.88
C GLU A 61 -9.43 -10.47 7.26
N LYS A 62 -8.92 -9.23 7.33
CA LYS A 62 -8.50 -8.53 8.55
C LYS A 62 -7.37 -9.21 9.30
N TYR A 63 -6.37 -9.67 8.56
CA TYR A 63 -5.14 -10.21 9.13
C TYR A 63 -4.30 -9.13 9.82
N ASP A 64 -3.48 -9.55 10.78
CA ASP A 64 -2.66 -8.66 11.61
C ASP A 64 -1.65 -7.87 10.78
N LYS A 65 -1.19 -8.46 9.67
CA LYS A 65 -0.24 -7.84 8.74
C LYS A 65 -0.90 -6.99 7.65
N ALA A 66 -2.22 -6.75 7.69
CA ALA A 66 -2.93 -6.00 6.65
C ALA A 66 -2.39 -4.59 6.40
N VAL A 67 -2.05 -3.86 7.47
CA VAL A 67 -1.48 -2.50 7.35
C VAL A 67 -0.10 -2.54 6.69
N LEU A 68 0.69 -3.58 6.95
CA LEU A 68 2.02 -3.74 6.36
C LEU A 68 1.93 -3.92 4.85
N PHE A 69 1.06 -4.81 4.37
CA PHE A 69 0.88 -5.02 2.93
C PHE A 69 0.28 -3.81 2.23
N LEU A 70 -0.66 -3.09 2.87
CA LEU A 70 -1.19 -1.84 2.33
C LEU A 70 -0.11 -0.77 2.20
N ASN A 71 0.74 -0.60 3.23
CA ASN A 71 1.85 0.34 3.20
C ASN A 71 2.85 -0.02 2.07
N LEU A 72 3.16 -1.31 1.91
CA LEU A 72 4.05 -1.79 0.86
C LEU A 72 3.48 -1.49 -0.54
N SER A 73 2.19 -1.78 -0.74
CA SER A 73 1.44 -1.49 -1.97
C SER A 73 1.45 0.01 -2.31
N LEU A 74 1.15 0.86 -1.33
CA LEU A 74 1.19 2.32 -1.49
C LEU A 74 2.60 2.82 -1.80
N SER A 75 3.61 2.32 -1.08
CA SER A 75 5.01 2.74 -1.26
C SER A 75 5.51 2.37 -2.66
N LEU A 76 5.20 1.16 -3.13
CA LEU A 76 5.53 0.73 -4.48
C LEU A 76 4.86 1.63 -5.53
N SER A 77 3.58 1.95 -5.33
CA SER A 77 2.83 2.82 -6.25
C SER A 77 3.40 4.24 -6.29
N ILE A 78 3.80 4.78 -5.14
CA ILE A 78 4.46 6.09 -5.02
C ILE A 78 5.80 6.08 -5.76
N ILE A 79 6.61 5.02 -5.65
CA ILE A 79 7.89 4.93 -6.37
C ILE A 79 7.65 4.87 -7.89
N VAL A 80 6.72 4.01 -8.34
CA VAL A 80 6.42 3.81 -9.76
C VAL A 80 5.89 5.09 -10.42
N LEU A 81 5.03 5.85 -9.72
CA LEU A 81 4.52 7.13 -10.22
C LEU A 81 5.50 8.29 -10.00
N GLY A 82 6.19 8.32 -8.86
CA GLY A 82 7.04 9.41 -8.44
C GLY A 82 8.33 9.52 -9.25
N TYR A 83 8.95 8.39 -9.61
CA TYR A 83 10.19 8.38 -10.40
C TYR A 83 10.07 9.14 -11.75
N PRO A 84 9.11 8.82 -12.63
CA PRO A 84 8.97 9.55 -13.91
C PRO A 84 8.55 11.01 -13.70
N LEU A 85 7.75 11.31 -12.67
CA LEU A 85 7.35 12.69 -12.37
C LEU A 85 8.54 13.53 -11.90
N LEU A 86 9.44 12.96 -11.09
CA LEU A 86 10.67 13.61 -10.65
C LEU A 86 11.59 13.91 -11.83
N LEU A 87 11.79 12.94 -12.73
CA LEU A 87 12.58 13.16 -13.94
C LEU A 87 11.97 14.22 -14.84
N GLY A 88 10.64 14.22 -15.02
CA GLY A 88 9.94 15.26 -15.77
C GLY A 88 10.16 16.64 -15.17
N PHE A 89 10.03 16.78 -13.85
CA PHE A 89 10.26 18.03 -13.14
C PHE A 89 11.69 18.55 -13.32
N LEU A 90 12.69 17.69 -13.16
CA LEU A 90 14.10 18.04 -13.35
C LEU A 90 14.43 18.46 -14.79
N ASN A 91 13.66 17.95 -15.76
CA ASN A 91 13.76 18.34 -17.18
C ASN A 91 12.93 19.61 -17.52
N GLY A 92 12.42 20.33 -16.52
CA GLY A 92 11.69 21.60 -16.71
C GLY A 92 10.21 21.45 -17.06
N TYR A 93 9.63 20.25 -16.93
CA TYR A 93 8.21 20.03 -17.18
C TYR A 93 7.35 20.59 -16.04
N TYR A 94 6.19 21.20 -16.37
CA TYR A 94 5.26 21.70 -15.36
C TYR A 94 4.42 20.57 -14.75
N VAL A 95 4.97 19.88 -13.75
CA VAL A 95 4.40 18.65 -13.17
C VAL A 95 3.16 18.90 -12.29
N LEU A 96 2.97 20.12 -11.79
CA LEU A 96 1.89 20.47 -10.85
C LEU A 96 0.49 20.28 -11.43
N GLU A 97 0.31 20.51 -12.74
CA GLU A 97 -0.96 20.29 -13.43
C GLU A 97 -1.21 18.84 -13.83
N HIS A 98 -0.17 17.99 -13.78
CA HIS A 98 -0.25 16.63 -14.25
C HIS A 98 -1.13 15.77 -13.34
N PHE A 99 -2.07 15.02 -13.92
CA PHE A 99 -2.97 14.15 -13.16
C PHE A 99 -2.21 13.12 -12.29
N GLY A 100 -1.08 12.62 -12.80
CA GLY A 100 -0.19 11.71 -12.07
C GLY A 100 0.34 12.31 -10.76
N PHE A 101 0.61 13.62 -10.72
CA PHE A 101 1.06 14.29 -9.50
C PHE A 101 -0.05 14.35 -8.45
N LYS A 102 -1.29 14.65 -8.86
CA LYS A 102 -2.46 14.64 -7.97
C LYS A 102 -2.70 13.25 -7.37
N LEU A 103 -2.56 12.19 -8.18
CA LEU A 103 -2.63 10.81 -7.70
C LEU A 103 -1.52 10.48 -6.70
N LEU A 104 -0.28 10.90 -6.99
CA LEU A 104 0.86 10.69 -6.09
C LEU A 104 0.60 11.32 -4.70
N VAL A 105 0.16 12.57 -4.67
CA VAL A 105 -0.19 13.28 -3.42
C VAL A 105 -1.32 12.55 -2.69
N SER A 106 -2.35 12.10 -3.41
CA SER A 106 -3.45 11.31 -2.83
C SER A 106 -2.93 10.02 -2.16
N PHE A 107 -2.03 9.28 -2.80
CA PHE A 107 -1.43 8.07 -2.22
C PHE A 107 -0.60 8.37 -0.96
N ILE A 108 0.15 9.47 -0.95
CA ILE A 108 0.89 9.93 0.24
C ILE A 108 -0.07 10.25 1.38
N LEU A 109 -1.15 10.98 1.11
CA LEU A 109 -2.17 11.31 2.12
C LEU A 109 -2.84 10.05 2.67
N ILE A 110 -3.21 9.09 1.81
CA ILE A 110 -3.79 7.82 2.24
C ILE A 110 -2.80 7.06 3.13
N LEU A 111 -1.53 6.99 2.75
CA LEU A 111 -0.47 6.36 3.54
C LEU A 111 -0.36 6.97 4.95
N ILE A 112 -0.41 8.29 5.04
CA ILE A 112 -0.39 9.00 6.34
C ILE A 112 -1.65 8.63 7.15
N ILE A 113 -2.84 8.75 6.56
CA ILE A 113 -4.12 8.48 7.23
C ILE A 113 -4.16 7.06 7.80
N VAL A 114 -3.84 6.04 6.99
CA VAL A 114 -3.91 4.64 7.43
C VAL A 114 -2.91 4.36 8.57
N ASN A 115 -1.75 5.01 8.57
CA ASN A 115 -0.75 4.83 9.64
C ASN A 115 -1.08 5.60 10.92
N VAL A 116 -1.71 6.76 10.83
CA VAL A 116 -2.16 7.54 11.99
C VAL A 116 -3.32 6.82 12.71
N PHE A 117 -4.24 6.24 11.96
CA PHE A 117 -5.47 5.65 12.49
C PHE A 117 -5.45 4.13 12.66
N LYS A 118 -4.32 3.46 12.39
CA LYS A 118 -4.17 2.04 12.73
C LYS A 118 -4.39 1.83 14.22
N VAL A 119 -5.11 0.77 14.57
CA VAL A 119 -5.20 0.34 15.96
C VAL A 119 -3.79 -0.09 16.36
N LYS A 120 -3.22 0.57 17.37
CA LYS A 120 -2.03 0.04 18.03
C LYS A 120 -2.51 -1.23 18.74
N GLU A 121 -2.19 -2.41 18.21
CA GLU A 121 -2.24 -3.61 19.04
C GLU A 121 -1.31 -3.31 20.22
N TYR A 122 -1.90 -3.21 21.40
CA TYR A 122 -1.17 -3.01 22.62
C TYR A 122 -0.12 -4.13 22.70
N LYS A 123 1.15 -3.75 22.76
CA LYS A 123 2.33 -4.58 23.05
C LYS A 123 2.23 -5.37 24.39
N VAL A 124 1.07 -5.39 25.04
CA VAL A 124 0.86 -5.98 26.36
C VAL A 124 0.83 -7.51 26.30
N VAL A 125 0.49 -8.13 25.17
CA VAL A 125 0.52 -9.61 25.09
C VAL A 125 1.96 -10.17 25.09
N ASN A 126 2.94 -9.42 24.57
CA ASN A 126 4.35 -9.82 24.65
C ASN A 126 5.02 -9.43 25.98
N GLU A 127 4.46 -8.47 26.73
CA GLU A 127 4.95 -8.16 28.09
C GLU A 127 4.44 -9.19 29.10
N ILE A 128 3.21 -9.70 28.97
CA ILE A 128 2.66 -10.71 29.88
C ILE A 128 3.33 -12.09 29.68
N GLU A 129 3.78 -12.43 28.48
CA GLU A 129 4.48 -13.70 28.23
C GLU A 129 5.95 -13.69 28.73
N ASN A 130 6.47 -12.51 29.10
CA ASN A 130 7.80 -12.31 29.67
C ASN A 130 7.80 -12.08 31.20
N ILE A 131 6.63 -11.98 31.83
CA ILE A 131 6.52 -11.91 33.30
C ILE A 131 6.42 -13.37 33.80
N GLY A 132 7.56 -13.92 34.25
CA GLY A 132 7.62 -15.22 34.93
C GLY A 132 8.49 -16.32 34.29
N LYS A 133 9.25 -16.03 33.22
CA LYS A 133 10.24 -16.98 32.66
C LYS A 133 11.68 -16.74 33.15
N HIS A 134 11.87 -15.94 34.21
CA HIS A 134 13.16 -15.68 34.85
C HIS A 134 13.03 -15.77 36.39
N GLU A 135 12.77 -16.96 36.90
CA GLU A 135 13.00 -17.37 38.30
C GLU A 135 13.39 -18.87 38.20
N ASP A 136 14.68 -19.24 38.27
CA ASP A 136 15.39 -19.65 39.50
C ASP A 136 14.61 -19.54 40.81
#